data_AF-A0AA88YN04-F1
#
_entry.id   AF-A0AA88YN04-F1
#
_cell.length_a   1.000
_cell.length_b   1.000
_cell.length_c   1.000
_cell.angle_alpha   90.00
_cell.angle_beta   90.00
_cell.angle_gamma   90.00
#
_symmetry.space_group_name_H-M   'P 1'
#
loop_
_entity.id
_entity.type
_entity.pdbx_description
1 polymer ?
#
loop_
_entity_poly.entity_id
_entity_poly.type
_entity_poly.pdbx_seq_one_letter_code
_entity_poly.pdbx_strand_id
1 'polypeptide(L)'
;MEDAKRVLNTQVIIDSDGEVKATYSKTHLFDLDIKDKVRLCESDYTTPGPRFEPPVKTPVGKVGLAIMIFLTEYECYDLRFPEFSLALSQGGAEILTYPSAFTQTTGMAHWEVLLRSRAIESQCYVLAAAQTGKHNEKRSSYGHAMIIDPWGTVIAQCREGTDVCVAEIDLDYLQKVREQMPVMSHRRHDLYGHIHVNSKGRIEEESDYRFGQHVVRSSQVFYRSSLSFACVNIKPVLPGHILSLGTCLLAKRFSDLTQPEIADLFTSVQRITNVIEKHYNATSATVAIQDGADAGQTVKLERHDKNLEQSLLRSEEDMGKEALELRPYFK
;
A
#
# COMPACT_ATOMS: atom_id res chain seq x y z
N MET A 1 -9.88 1.11 -35.06
CA MET A 1 -10.98 1.55 -34.17
C MET A 1 -10.30 2.22 -33.00
N GLU A 2 -10.43 3.54 -32.91
CA GLU A 2 -9.78 4.36 -31.88
C GLU A 2 -10.18 3.89 -30.48
N ASP A 3 -9.17 3.71 -29.63
CA ASP A 3 -9.26 3.37 -28.21
C ASP A 3 -10.36 4.20 -27.51
N ALA A 4 -11.45 3.54 -27.12
CA ALA A 4 -12.33 4.12 -26.12
C ALA A 4 -11.50 4.33 -24.84
N LYS A 5 -11.28 5.60 -24.48
CA LYS A 5 -10.48 6.02 -23.33
C LYS A 5 -11.10 5.43 -22.06
N ARG A 6 -10.61 4.26 -21.60
CA ARG A 6 -11.02 3.66 -20.33
C ARG A 6 -10.81 4.67 -19.21
N VAL A 7 -11.78 4.77 -18.31
CA VAL A 7 -11.74 5.77 -17.24
C VAL A 7 -11.29 5.17 -15.91
N LEU A 8 -10.89 6.04 -14.99
CA LEU A 8 -10.57 5.66 -13.61
C LEU A 8 -11.77 5.88 -12.72
N ASN A 9 -11.97 4.96 -11.80
CA ASN A 9 -12.91 5.07 -10.72
C ASN A 9 -12.17 5.60 -9.49
N THR A 10 -12.43 6.85 -9.10
CA THR A 10 -11.59 7.58 -8.14
C THR A 10 -12.43 8.17 -6.99
N GLN A 11 -12.06 7.88 -5.75
CA GLN A 11 -12.55 8.54 -4.55
C GLN A 11 -11.57 9.64 -4.21
N VAL A 12 -12.15 10.78 -3.86
CA VAL A 12 -11.42 12.00 -3.59
C VAL A 12 -11.77 12.45 -2.17
N ILE A 13 -10.75 12.73 -1.37
CA ILE A 13 -10.92 13.52 -0.14
C ILE A 13 -10.65 14.97 -0.50
N ILE A 14 -11.61 15.83 -0.21
CA ILE A 14 -11.53 17.27 -0.42
C ILE A 14 -11.57 17.93 0.96
N ASP A 15 -10.68 18.89 1.22
CA ASP A 15 -10.69 19.66 2.47
C ASP A 15 -11.64 20.87 2.42
N SER A 16 -11.69 21.64 3.52
CA SER A 16 -12.55 22.81 3.65
C SER A 16 -12.22 23.95 2.68
N ASP A 17 -11.01 23.97 2.13
CA ASP A 17 -10.55 24.98 1.19
C ASP A 17 -10.85 24.59 -0.27
N GLY A 18 -11.37 23.36 -0.49
CA GLY A 18 -11.66 22.81 -1.82
C GLY A 18 -10.48 22.06 -2.43
N GLU A 19 -9.40 21.84 -1.68
CA GLU A 19 -8.19 21.18 -2.16
C GLU A 19 -8.28 19.67 -2.04
N VAL A 20 -7.77 18.96 -3.05
CA VAL A 20 -7.73 17.49 -3.06
C VAL A 20 -6.60 17.00 -2.17
N LYS A 21 -6.95 16.40 -1.03
CA LYS A 21 -5.98 15.85 -0.08
C LYS A 21 -5.49 14.47 -0.45
N ALA A 22 -6.35 13.68 -1.07
CA ALA A 22 -6.02 12.32 -1.48
C ALA A 22 -6.96 11.82 -2.56
N THR A 23 -6.42 10.96 -3.40
CA THR A 23 -7.17 10.23 -4.42
C THR A 23 -6.82 8.76 -4.30
N TYR A 24 -7.83 7.91 -4.16
CA TYR A 24 -7.68 6.47 -4.37
C TYR A 24 -8.33 6.14 -5.72
N SER A 25 -7.83 5.15 -6.44
CA SER A 25 -8.52 4.62 -7.61
C SER A 25 -8.76 3.13 -7.43
N LYS A 26 -9.97 2.66 -7.74
CA LYS A 26 -10.42 1.28 -7.49
C LYS A 26 -9.42 0.27 -8.07
N THR A 27 -8.89 -0.61 -7.21
CA THR A 27 -7.84 -1.58 -7.61
C THR A 27 -8.43 -2.92 -8.05
N HIS A 28 -9.50 -3.41 -7.41
CA HIS A 28 -10.12 -4.68 -7.78
C HIS A 28 -11.33 -4.46 -8.69
N LEU A 29 -11.19 -4.79 -9.97
CA LEU A 29 -12.28 -4.77 -10.94
C LEU A 29 -13.03 -6.11 -10.93
N PHE A 30 -14.34 -6.07 -11.19
CA PHE A 30 -15.15 -7.28 -11.30
C PHE A 30 -15.22 -7.74 -12.76
N ASP A 31 -14.56 -8.86 -13.06
CA ASP A 31 -14.64 -9.53 -14.35
C ASP A 31 -15.18 -10.95 -14.19
N LEU A 32 -16.32 -11.21 -14.82
CA LEU A 32 -16.99 -12.50 -14.85
C LEU A 32 -17.25 -12.89 -16.31
N ASP A 33 -16.51 -13.87 -16.80
CA ASP A 33 -16.72 -14.46 -18.11
C ASP A 33 -17.09 -15.94 -17.96
N ILE A 34 -18.40 -16.22 -17.92
CA ILE A 34 -18.92 -17.58 -17.93
C ILE A 34 -19.38 -17.89 -19.34
N LYS A 35 -18.58 -18.73 -20.01
CA LYS A 35 -18.85 -19.23 -21.37
C LYS A 35 -20.31 -19.66 -21.51
N ASP A 36 -20.96 -19.14 -22.55
CA ASP A 36 -22.35 -19.43 -22.93
C ASP A 36 -23.43 -19.04 -21.90
N LYS A 37 -23.10 -18.26 -20.86
CA LYS A 37 -24.08 -17.78 -19.86
C LYS A 37 -24.08 -16.26 -19.69
N VAL A 38 -22.95 -15.68 -19.28
CA VAL A 38 -22.86 -14.25 -18.99
C VAL A 38 -21.41 -13.80 -19.17
N ARG A 39 -21.21 -12.70 -19.89
CA ARG A 39 -19.92 -12.01 -19.97
C ARG A 39 -20.13 -10.61 -19.43
N LEU A 40 -19.39 -10.29 -18.38
CA LEU A 40 -19.45 -9.02 -17.70
C LEU A 40 -18.05 -8.65 -17.20
N CYS A 41 -17.41 -7.74 -17.90
CA CYS A 41 -16.05 -7.30 -17.57
C CYS A 41 -16.08 -5.80 -17.27
N GLU A 42 -15.87 -5.42 -16.01
CA GLU A 42 -15.68 -4.02 -15.63
C GLU A 42 -14.39 -3.45 -16.26
N SER A 43 -13.42 -4.32 -16.55
CA SER A 43 -12.18 -4.00 -17.28
C SER A 43 -12.39 -3.44 -18.69
N ASP A 44 -13.55 -3.69 -19.30
CA ASP A 44 -13.90 -3.18 -20.64
C ASP A 44 -14.12 -1.66 -20.61
N TYR A 45 -14.47 -1.09 -19.44
CA TYR A 45 -14.84 0.32 -19.29
C TYR A 45 -13.91 1.10 -18.35
N THR A 46 -13.30 0.40 -17.39
CA THR A 46 -12.44 1.01 -16.37
C THR A 46 -11.03 0.46 -16.36
N THR A 47 -10.11 1.28 -15.87
CA THR A 47 -8.72 0.88 -15.61
C THR A 47 -8.53 0.68 -14.10
N PRO A 48 -7.86 -0.40 -13.66
CA PRO A 48 -7.57 -0.58 -12.25
C PRO A 48 -6.60 0.50 -11.76
N GLY A 49 -6.78 0.91 -10.51
CA GLY A 49 -5.91 1.86 -9.83
C GLY A 49 -4.47 1.37 -9.77
N PRO A 50 -3.47 2.26 -9.95
CA PRO A 50 -2.08 1.85 -10.08
C PRO A 50 -1.40 1.53 -8.74
N ARG A 51 -2.01 1.89 -7.60
CA ARG A 51 -1.36 1.81 -6.29
C ARG A 51 -2.35 1.79 -5.13
N PHE A 52 -1.87 1.25 -4.02
CA PHE A 52 -2.51 1.38 -2.71
C PHE A 52 -2.15 2.73 -2.09
N GLU A 53 -3.14 3.41 -1.49
CA GLU A 53 -2.94 4.70 -0.83
C GLU A 53 -2.95 4.53 0.69
N PRO A 54 -1.98 5.11 1.42
CA PRO A 54 -1.96 5.05 2.87
C PRO A 54 -3.14 5.83 3.48
N PRO A 55 -3.54 5.54 4.72
CA PRO A 55 -4.57 6.30 5.42
C PRO A 55 -4.22 7.79 5.53
N VAL A 56 -5.20 8.63 5.31
CA VAL A 56 -5.06 10.09 5.24
C VAL A 56 -5.51 10.69 6.57
N LYS A 57 -4.72 11.60 7.13
CA LYS A 57 -5.11 12.33 8.34
C LYS A 57 -6.20 13.34 8.00
N THR A 58 -7.34 13.26 8.67
CA THR A 58 -8.47 14.17 8.56
C THR A 58 -8.87 14.70 9.94
N PRO A 59 -9.71 15.74 10.04
CA PRO A 59 -10.20 16.25 11.33
C PRO A 59 -10.98 15.21 12.16
N VAL A 60 -11.58 14.20 11.51
CA VAL A 60 -12.35 13.13 12.17
C VAL A 60 -11.50 11.90 12.55
N GLY A 61 -10.23 11.88 12.15
CA GLY A 61 -9.32 10.75 12.37
C GLY A 61 -8.53 10.37 11.11
N LYS A 62 -7.77 9.27 11.19
CA LYS A 62 -7.06 8.68 10.06
C LYS A 62 -8.00 7.84 9.21
N VAL A 63 -8.33 8.35 8.03
CA VAL A 63 -9.26 7.73 7.09
C VAL A 63 -8.48 6.87 6.10
N GLY A 64 -8.67 5.55 6.19
CA GLY A 64 -8.32 4.60 5.15
C GLY A 64 -9.29 4.71 3.98
N LEU A 65 -8.74 4.99 2.81
CA LEU A 65 -9.51 5.05 1.58
C LEU A 65 -9.64 3.67 0.98
N ALA A 66 -10.86 3.15 0.98
CA ALA A 66 -11.25 2.06 0.10
C ALA A 66 -12.45 2.56 -0.71
N ILE A 67 -12.38 2.38 -2.02
CA ILE A 67 -13.45 2.75 -2.96
C ILE A 67 -14.33 1.56 -3.19
N MET A 68 -15.60 1.88 -3.41
CA MET A 68 -16.54 0.97 -4.00
C MET A 68 -17.52 1.62 -5.03
N ILE A 69 -17.20 2.53 -5.98
CA ILE A 69 -18.25 3.06 -6.93
C ILE A 69 -17.87 3.20 -8.44
N PHE A 70 -18.44 2.32 -9.31
CA PHE A 70 -18.69 2.40 -10.77
C PHE A 70 -17.59 2.14 -11.84
N LEU A 71 -17.86 1.29 -12.84
CA LEU A 71 -18.67 1.67 -14.03
C LEU A 71 -19.45 0.56 -14.76
N THR A 72 -19.60 -0.62 -14.20
CA THR A 72 -20.51 -1.63 -14.80
C THR A 72 -21.50 -2.15 -13.77
N GLU A 73 -22.52 -2.84 -14.27
CA GLU A 73 -23.76 -3.21 -13.60
C GLU A 73 -23.64 -4.01 -12.28
N TYR A 74 -22.44 -4.27 -11.75
CA TYR A 74 -22.28 -5.20 -10.64
C TYR A 74 -21.26 -4.77 -9.59
N GLU A 75 -21.53 -5.33 -8.41
CA GLU A 75 -20.86 -5.32 -7.13
C GLU A 75 -19.53 -4.58 -7.01
N CYS A 76 -19.43 -3.79 -5.97
CA CYS A 76 -18.14 -3.26 -5.60
C CYS A 76 -17.33 -4.30 -4.80
N TYR A 77 -16.11 -4.52 -5.27
CA TYR A 77 -15.37 -5.77 -5.08
C TYR A 77 -14.32 -5.66 -3.96
N ASP A 78 -13.79 -4.45 -3.68
CA ASP A 78 -12.80 -4.21 -2.61
C ASP A 78 -13.29 -4.69 -1.23
N LEU A 79 -14.59 -4.54 -0.92
CA LEU A 79 -15.17 -5.03 0.35
C LEU A 79 -15.05 -6.55 0.51
N ARG A 80 -14.91 -7.31 -0.58
CA ARG A 80 -14.77 -8.78 -0.54
C ARG A 80 -13.35 -9.22 -0.18
N PHE A 81 -12.36 -8.34 -0.23
CA PHE A 81 -10.95 -8.64 0.08
C PHE A 81 -10.57 -8.12 1.47
N PRO A 82 -10.58 -8.98 2.52
CA PRO A 82 -10.18 -8.57 3.87
C PRO A 82 -8.76 -8.02 3.91
N GLU A 83 -7.87 -8.47 3.03
CA GLU A 83 -6.46 -8.07 2.98
C GLU A 83 -6.32 -6.55 2.83
N PHE A 84 -7.21 -5.92 2.06
CA PHE A 84 -7.17 -4.47 1.83
C PHE A 84 -7.50 -3.69 3.11
N SER A 85 -8.55 -4.10 3.82
CA SER A 85 -8.98 -3.50 5.09
C SER A 85 -7.95 -3.69 6.19
N LEU A 86 -7.35 -4.88 6.25
CA LEU A 86 -6.29 -5.22 7.19
C LEU A 86 -5.01 -4.44 6.90
N ALA A 87 -4.63 -4.29 5.63
CA ALA A 87 -3.53 -3.43 5.21
C ALA A 87 -3.73 -1.98 5.65
N LEU A 88 -4.93 -1.42 5.46
CA LEU A 88 -5.24 -0.05 5.90
C LEU A 88 -5.17 0.08 7.42
N SER A 89 -5.71 -0.89 8.17
CA SER A 89 -5.64 -0.89 9.64
C SER A 89 -4.20 -1.03 10.15
N GLN A 90 -3.37 -1.89 9.53
CA GLN A 90 -1.92 -1.96 9.79
C GLN A 90 -1.21 -0.64 9.48
N GLY A 91 -1.65 0.08 8.45
CA GLY A 91 -1.22 1.44 8.12
C GLY A 91 -1.69 2.51 9.11
N GLY A 92 -2.42 2.13 10.17
CA GLY A 92 -2.91 3.01 11.21
C GLY A 92 -4.25 3.68 10.89
N ALA A 93 -5.06 3.14 9.97
CA ALA A 93 -6.42 3.60 9.77
C ALA A 93 -7.25 3.47 11.06
N GLU A 94 -8.07 4.48 11.32
CA GLU A 94 -9.06 4.50 12.40
C GLU A 94 -10.48 4.39 11.82
N ILE A 95 -10.64 4.89 10.59
CA ILE A 95 -11.89 4.88 9.83
C ILE A 95 -11.61 4.23 8.47
N LEU A 96 -12.44 3.30 8.05
CA LEU A 96 -12.48 2.75 6.71
C LEU A 96 -13.73 3.27 5.98
N THR A 97 -13.57 3.62 4.72
CA THR A 97 -14.69 4.06 3.88
C THR A 97 -15.02 3.00 2.84
N TYR A 98 -16.30 2.81 2.52
CA TYR A 98 -16.76 1.97 1.42
C TYR A 98 -17.95 2.64 0.71
N PRO A 99 -17.74 3.77 0.00
CA PRO A 99 -18.80 4.39 -0.79
C PRO A 99 -19.19 3.46 -1.94
N SER A 100 -20.47 3.08 -2.04
CA SER A 100 -20.92 1.86 -2.76
C SER A 100 -22.18 1.98 -3.61
N ALA A 101 -22.34 1.07 -4.58
CA ALA A 101 -23.59 0.88 -5.32
C ALA A 101 -23.91 -0.61 -5.52
N PHE A 102 -24.22 -1.32 -4.43
CA PHE A 102 -24.53 -2.75 -4.43
C PHE A 102 -25.81 -3.06 -5.20
N THR A 103 -25.83 -4.18 -5.93
CA THR A 103 -27.06 -4.69 -6.53
C THR A 103 -28.03 -5.15 -5.45
N GLN A 104 -29.33 -5.13 -5.73
CA GLN A 104 -30.34 -5.42 -4.72
C GLN A 104 -30.21 -6.85 -4.14
N THR A 105 -30.05 -7.85 -5.01
CA THR A 105 -29.94 -9.27 -4.59
C THR A 105 -28.71 -9.52 -3.72
N THR A 106 -27.57 -8.94 -4.08
CA THR A 106 -26.30 -9.19 -3.40
C THR A 106 -26.13 -8.31 -2.17
N GLY A 107 -26.69 -7.10 -2.20
CA GLY A 107 -26.80 -6.23 -1.04
C GLY A 107 -27.64 -6.83 0.08
N MET A 108 -28.80 -7.39 -0.25
CA MET A 108 -29.66 -8.09 0.71
C MET A 108 -28.94 -9.20 1.49
N ALA A 109 -28.02 -9.92 0.84
CA ALA A 109 -27.32 -11.04 1.46
C ALA A 109 -25.99 -10.64 2.15
N HIS A 110 -25.22 -9.72 1.56
CA HIS A 110 -23.83 -9.54 1.93
C HIS A 110 -23.50 -8.17 2.52
N TRP A 111 -24.29 -7.13 2.26
CA TRP A 111 -23.92 -5.74 2.56
C TRP A 111 -23.57 -5.52 4.03
N GLU A 112 -24.52 -5.76 4.93
CA GLU A 112 -24.32 -5.55 6.36
C GLU A 112 -23.25 -6.49 6.92
N VAL A 113 -23.31 -7.78 6.55
CA VAL A 113 -22.40 -8.80 7.08
C VAL A 113 -20.94 -8.48 6.76
N LEU A 114 -20.65 -8.10 5.51
CA LEU A 114 -19.29 -7.77 5.09
C LEU A 114 -18.81 -6.47 5.77
N LEU A 115 -19.63 -5.42 5.81
CA LEU A 115 -19.24 -4.16 6.43
C LEU A 115 -18.96 -4.31 7.93
N ARG A 116 -19.83 -5.04 8.64
CA ARG A 116 -19.62 -5.33 10.06
C ARG A 116 -18.39 -6.19 10.27
N SER A 117 -18.15 -7.18 9.41
CA SER A 117 -16.94 -8.00 9.45
C SER A 117 -15.67 -7.14 9.32
N ARG A 118 -15.66 -6.16 8.39
CA ARG A 118 -14.53 -5.23 8.25
C ARG A 118 -14.31 -4.39 9.51
N ALA A 119 -15.39 -3.86 10.09
CA ALA A 119 -15.29 -3.07 11.31
C ALA A 119 -14.68 -3.87 12.48
N ILE A 120 -15.15 -5.11 12.66
CA ILE A 120 -14.72 -6.01 13.74
C ILE A 120 -13.27 -6.47 13.56
N GLU A 121 -12.92 -6.98 12.37
CA GLU A 121 -11.60 -7.59 12.16
C GLU A 121 -10.46 -6.57 12.09
N SER A 122 -10.78 -5.34 11.64
CA SER A 122 -9.82 -4.25 11.51
C SER A 122 -9.82 -3.32 12.72
N GLN A 123 -10.81 -3.44 13.62
CA GLN A 123 -11.06 -2.54 14.75
C GLN A 123 -11.04 -1.06 14.31
N CYS A 124 -11.84 -0.76 13.29
CA CYS A 124 -12.02 0.57 12.73
C CYS A 124 -13.50 0.91 12.62
N TYR A 125 -13.82 2.19 12.64
CA TYR A 125 -15.14 2.63 12.17
C TYR A 125 -15.27 2.34 10.68
N VAL A 126 -16.47 1.98 10.23
CA VAL A 126 -16.78 1.77 8.81
C VAL A 126 -17.86 2.74 8.37
N LEU A 127 -17.54 3.59 7.40
CA LEU A 127 -18.46 4.56 6.78
C LEU A 127 -18.78 4.10 5.35
N ALA A 128 -20.03 3.67 5.14
CA ALA A 128 -20.46 3.09 3.89
C ALA A 128 -21.63 3.88 3.30
N ALA A 129 -21.34 4.98 2.61
CA ALA A 129 -22.33 5.69 1.81
C ALA A 129 -22.78 4.81 0.64
N ALA A 130 -24.07 4.76 0.33
CA ALA A 130 -24.59 3.83 -0.68
C ALA A 130 -25.61 4.47 -1.62
N GLN A 131 -25.56 4.10 -2.89
CA GLN A 131 -26.66 4.34 -3.83
C GLN A 131 -27.86 3.45 -3.49
N THR A 132 -29.07 3.99 -3.66
CA THR A 132 -30.33 3.30 -3.36
C THR A 132 -31.37 3.49 -4.46
N GLY A 133 -32.31 2.56 -4.57
CA GLY A 133 -33.45 2.66 -5.47
C GLY A 133 -33.13 2.36 -6.93
N LYS A 134 -34.09 2.67 -7.80
CA LYS A 134 -34.03 2.38 -9.24
C LYS A 134 -33.35 3.53 -9.99
N HIS A 135 -32.23 3.24 -10.65
CA HIS A 135 -31.46 4.20 -11.44
C HIS A 135 -31.93 4.29 -12.89
N ASN A 136 -32.28 3.14 -13.47
CA ASN A 136 -32.86 3.01 -14.80
C ASN A 136 -33.65 1.68 -14.89
N GLU A 137 -34.17 1.32 -16.06
CA GLU A 137 -34.97 0.10 -16.24
C GLU A 137 -34.27 -1.20 -15.84
N LYS A 138 -32.94 -1.26 -15.99
CA LYS A 138 -32.13 -2.46 -15.78
C LYS A 138 -31.28 -2.42 -14.50
N ARG A 139 -31.21 -1.26 -13.82
CA ARG A 139 -30.29 -1.02 -12.71
C ARG A 139 -31.00 -0.50 -11.47
N SER A 140 -30.87 -1.24 -10.38
CA SER A 140 -31.35 -0.88 -9.04
C SER A 140 -30.24 -1.14 -8.01
N SER A 141 -30.18 -0.32 -6.96
CA SER A 141 -29.21 -0.48 -5.89
C SER A 141 -29.86 -0.70 -4.53
N TYR A 142 -29.17 -1.46 -3.67
CA TYR A 142 -29.68 -1.88 -2.37
C TYR A 142 -29.89 -0.73 -1.38
N GLY A 143 -29.02 0.28 -1.39
CA GLY A 143 -29.05 1.35 -0.39
C GLY A 143 -28.43 0.93 0.93
N HIS A 144 -29.15 1.16 2.03
CA HIS A 144 -28.70 0.87 3.39
C HIS A 144 -27.34 1.50 3.73
N ALA A 145 -27.15 2.77 3.35
CA ALA A 145 -25.97 3.52 3.75
C ALA A 145 -25.88 3.53 5.28
N MET A 146 -24.71 3.18 5.84
CA MET A 146 -24.57 2.98 7.28
C MET A 146 -23.19 3.35 7.82
N ILE A 147 -23.16 3.57 9.13
CA ILE A 147 -21.96 3.82 9.93
C ILE A 147 -21.90 2.74 11.01
N ILE A 148 -20.74 2.10 11.14
CA ILE A 148 -20.52 0.97 12.04
C ILE A 148 -19.34 1.30 12.95
N ASP A 149 -19.48 1.00 14.24
CA ASP A 149 -18.42 1.19 15.23
C ASP A 149 -17.34 0.08 15.16
N PRO A 150 -16.18 0.24 15.84
CA PRO A 150 -15.11 -0.77 15.86
C PRO A 150 -15.49 -2.11 16.48
N TRP A 151 -16.65 -2.20 17.15
CA TRP A 151 -17.19 -3.43 17.72
C TRP A 151 -18.19 -4.14 16.79
N GLY A 152 -18.48 -3.55 15.63
CA GLY A 152 -19.43 -4.08 14.66
C GLY A 152 -20.89 -3.69 14.93
N THR A 153 -21.16 -2.71 15.78
CA THR A 153 -22.49 -2.16 16.02
C THR A 153 -22.83 -1.14 14.93
N VAL A 154 -23.99 -1.28 14.29
CA VAL A 154 -24.49 -0.27 13.35
C VAL A 154 -25.03 0.91 14.17
N ILE A 155 -24.29 2.03 14.17
CA ILE A 155 -24.60 3.21 15.00
C ILE A 155 -25.45 4.24 14.25
N ALA A 156 -25.45 4.21 12.92
CA ALA A 156 -26.36 4.98 12.10
C ALA A 156 -26.63 4.26 10.78
N GLN A 157 -27.85 4.38 10.27
CA GLN A 157 -28.24 3.83 8.96
C GLN A 157 -29.31 4.73 8.33
N CYS A 158 -29.17 5.02 7.04
CA CYS A 158 -30.19 5.71 6.26
C CYS A 158 -31.43 4.84 6.12
N ARG A 159 -32.60 5.50 6.10
CA ARG A 159 -33.85 4.85 5.69
C ARG A 159 -33.83 4.57 4.19
N GLU A 160 -34.78 3.79 3.71
CA GLU A 160 -34.94 3.58 2.28
C GLU A 160 -35.30 4.91 1.58
N GLY A 161 -34.60 5.20 0.48
CA GLY A 161 -34.73 6.46 -0.26
C GLY A 161 -33.52 7.39 -0.09
N THR A 162 -33.56 8.54 -0.75
CA THR A 162 -32.48 9.54 -0.70
C THR A 162 -32.54 10.28 0.63
N ASP A 163 -31.59 9.98 1.52
CA ASP A 163 -31.52 10.57 2.85
C ASP A 163 -30.07 10.56 3.38
N VAL A 164 -29.84 11.23 4.50
CA VAL A 164 -28.55 11.29 5.19
C VAL A 164 -28.71 10.78 6.62
N CYS A 165 -27.74 9.99 7.07
CA CYS A 165 -27.61 9.61 8.48
C CYS A 165 -26.35 10.23 9.07
N VAL A 166 -26.38 10.49 10.38
CA VAL A 166 -25.29 11.15 11.12
C VAL A 166 -24.95 10.29 12.33
N ALA A 167 -23.65 10.14 12.61
CA ALA A 167 -23.14 9.51 13.82
C ALA A 167 -21.92 10.28 14.33
N GLU A 168 -21.69 10.20 15.64
CA GLU A 168 -20.49 10.71 16.29
C GLU A 168 -19.41 9.62 16.28
N ILE A 169 -18.18 10.01 15.93
CA ILE A 169 -17.01 9.12 15.91
C ILE A 169 -16.18 9.39 17.17
N ASP A 170 -16.02 8.37 18.00
CA ASP A 170 -15.25 8.43 19.25
C ASP A 170 -13.93 7.63 19.09
N LEU A 171 -12.83 8.35 18.92
CA LEU A 171 -11.51 7.74 18.79
C LEU A 171 -11.00 7.15 20.11
N ASP A 172 -11.46 7.65 21.27
CA ASP A 172 -11.10 7.08 22.57
C ASP A 172 -11.78 5.71 22.75
N TYR A 173 -13.02 5.56 22.29
CA TYR A 173 -13.67 4.25 22.24
C TYR A 173 -12.93 3.28 21.33
N LEU A 174 -12.49 3.73 20.15
CA LEU A 174 -11.67 2.90 19.25
C LEU A 174 -10.39 2.42 19.91
N GLN A 175 -9.67 3.29 20.64
CA GLN A 175 -8.46 2.89 21.36
C GLN A 175 -8.79 1.89 22.48
N LYS A 176 -9.85 2.11 23.26
CA LYS A 176 -10.30 1.15 24.29
C LYS A 176 -10.60 -0.23 23.71
N VAL A 177 -11.25 -0.31 22.55
CA VAL A 177 -11.53 -1.58 21.86
C VAL A 177 -10.23 -2.31 21.49
N ARG A 178 -9.24 -1.57 20.95
CA ARG A 178 -7.93 -2.12 20.59
C ARG A 178 -7.12 -2.57 21.81
N GLU A 179 -7.21 -1.84 22.93
CA GLU A 179 -6.55 -2.21 24.19
C GLU A 179 -7.17 -3.44 24.83
N GLN A 180 -8.51 -3.52 24.88
CA GLN A 180 -9.24 -4.64 25.49
C GLN A 180 -9.15 -5.91 24.65
N MET A 181 -9.04 -5.79 23.34
CA MET A 181 -8.92 -6.91 22.42
C MET A 181 -7.82 -6.65 21.39
N PRO A 182 -6.54 -6.89 21.73
CA PRO A 182 -5.42 -6.53 20.87
C PRO A 182 -5.20 -7.54 19.74
N VAL A 183 -6.22 -7.77 18.91
CA VAL A 183 -6.23 -8.80 17.84
C VAL A 183 -5.09 -8.64 16.85
N MET A 184 -4.66 -7.40 16.58
CA MET A 184 -3.56 -7.12 15.66
C MET A 184 -2.22 -7.64 16.21
N SER A 185 -2.02 -7.64 17.53
CA SER A 185 -0.82 -8.18 18.17
C SER A 185 -0.80 -9.71 18.23
N HIS A 186 -1.99 -10.35 18.21
CA HIS A 186 -2.14 -11.80 18.27
C HIS A 186 -1.96 -12.48 16.89
N ARG A 187 -1.77 -11.70 15.82
CA ARG A 187 -1.58 -12.23 14.47
C ARG A 187 -0.29 -13.05 14.37
N ARG A 188 -0.41 -14.29 13.90
CA ARG A 188 0.67 -15.24 13.66
C ARG A 188 1.36 -14.99 12.32
N HIS A 189 2.06 -13.87 12.25
CA HIS A 189 2.84 -13.47 11.08
C HIS A 189 3.93 -14.47 10.69
N ASP A 190 4.36 -15.31 11.62
CA ASP A 190 5.27 -16.43 11.36
C ASP A 190 4.66 -17.52 10.47
N LEU A 191 3.32 -17.65 10.46
CA LEU A 191 2.60 -18.69 9.71
C LEU A 191 2.12 -18.21 8.33
N TYR A 192 1.64 -16.98 8.23
CA TYR A 192 1.01 -16.44 7.03
C TYR A 192 1.61 -15.11 6.54
N GLY A 193 2.76 -14.70 7.11
CA GLY A 193 3.44 -13.47 6.76
C GLY A 193 2.70 -12.20 7.20
N HIS A 194 3.20 -11.06 6.72
CA HIS A 194 2.50 -9.78 6.86
C HIS A 194 1.79 -9.43 5.55
N ILE A 195 0.75 -8.61 5.66
CA ILE A 195 0.11 -8.04 4.49
C ILE A 195 0.99 -6.87 4.05
N HIS A 196 1.80 -7.12 3.03
CA HIS A 196 2.71 -6.13 2.49
C HIS A 196 1.98 -5.24 1.51
N VAL A 197 1.68 -4.02 1.95
CA VAL A 197 1.34 -2.96 1.03
C VAL A 197 2.60 -2.58 0.28
N ASN A 198 2.56 -2.77 -1.04
CA ASN A 198 3.65 -2.37 -1.91
C ASN A 198 3.59 -0.85 -2.13
N SER A 199 3.86 -0.08 -1.07
CA SER A 199 3.96 1.36 -1.14
C SER A 199 5.34 1.73 -1.65
N LYS A 200 5.40 2.51 -2.74
CA LYS A 200 6.63 3.18 -3.13
C LYS A 200 7.01 4.12 -1.98
N GLY A 201 8.14 3.89 -1.32
CA GLY A 201 8.66 4.84 -0.35
C GLY A 201 9.06 6.11 -1.10
N ARG A 202 8.64 7.29 -0.60
CA ARG A 202 9.19 8.54 -1.11
C ARG A 202 10.62 8.67 -0.60
N ILE A 203 11.56 8.94 -1.51
CA ILE A 203 12.90 9.35 -1.12
C ILE A 203 12.77 10.78 -0.59
N GLU A 204 12.82 10.96 0.72
CA GLU A 204 12.86 12.28 1.32
C GLU A 204 14.21 12.93 0.98
N GLU A 205 14.17 14.01 0.19
CA GLU A 205 15.36 14.64 -0.40
C GLU A 205 16.33 15.20 0.65
N GLU A 206 15.91 15.37 1.91
CA GLU A 206 16.73 15.88 3.02
C GLU A 206 16.99 14.83 4.13
N SER A 207 16.70 13.55 3.89
CA SER A 207 16.89 12.49 4.89
C SER A 207 18.25 11.79 4.77
N ASP A 208 18.89 11.56 5.93
CA ASP A 208 20.09 10.74 6.06
C ASP A 208 19.71 9.27 6.33
N TYR A 209 20.24 8.36 5.51
CA TYR A 209 20.08 6.92 5.67
C TYR A 209 21.30 6.36 6.38
N ARG A 210 21.15 5.22 7.07
CA ARG A 210 22.27 4.54 7.72
C ARG A 210 22.55 3.20 7.08
N PHE A 211 23.82 2.95 6.81
CA PHE A 211 24.35 1.66 6.39
C PHE A 211 25.50 1.29 7.31
N GLY A 212 25.24 0.45 8.31
CA GLY A 212 26.21 0.23 9.37
C GLY A 212 26.46 1.51 10.18
N GLN A 213 27.73 1.83 10.32
CA GLN A 213 28.25 3.07 10.89
C GLN A 213 28.27 4.24 9.89
N HIS A 214 28.00 3.99 8.60
CA HIS A 214 28.11 4.99 7.55
C HIS A 214 26.77 5.68 7.30
N VAL A 215 26.84 6.98 7.03
CA VAL A 215 25.69 7.79 6.60
C VAL A 215 25.64 7.77 5.08
N VAL A 216 24.49 7.39 4.53
CA VAL A 216 24.20 7.42 3.09
C VAL A 216 23.25 8.58 2.84
N ARG A 217 23.69 9.55 2.04
CA ARG A 217 22.90 10.75 1.73
C ARG A 217 21.75 10.40 0.79
N SER A 218 20.64 11.11 0.91
CA SER A 218 19.50 10.98 0.00
C SER A 218 19.93 11.03 -1.48
N SER A 219 20.88 11.89 -1.85
CA SER A 219 21.43 12.05 -3.20
C SER A 219 22.01 10.75 -3.78
N GLN A 220 22.44 9.81 -2.94
CA GLN A 220 23.02 8.53 -3.35
C GLN A 220 21.96 7.40 -3.38
N VAL A 221 20.77 7.66 -2.87
CA VAL A 221 19.63 6.73 -2.87
C VAL A 221 18.79 6.95 -4.13
N PHE A 222 18.46 5.86 -4.80
CA PHE A 222 17.66 5.88 -6.04
C PHE A 222 16.36 5.08 -5.95
N TYR A 223 16.22 4.20 -4.95
CA TYR A 223 15.01 3.43 -4.72
C TYR A 223 14.71 3.31 -3.21
N ARG A 224 13.43 3.35 -2.85
CA ARG A 224 12.95 3.14 -1.49
C ARG A 224 11.60 2.41 -1.47
N SER A 225 11.47 1.43 -0.60
CA SER A 225 10.22 0.77 -0.21
C SER A 225 9.86 1.13 1.24
N SER A 226 8.89 0.42 1.82
CA SER A 226 8.53 0.58 3.22
C SER A 226 9.62 0.09 4.19
N LEU A 227 10.34 -0.98 3.84
CA LEU A 227 11.31 -1.66 4.73
C LEU A 227 12.72 -1.76 4.15
N SER A 228 12.95 -1.27 2.93
CA SER A 228 14.24 -1.35 2.24
C SER A 228 14.54 -0.08 1.45
N PHE A 229 15.82 0.13 1.15
CA PHE A 229 16.28 1.16 0.22
C PHE A 229 17.43 0.64 -0.61
N ALA A 230 17.71 1.31 -1.74
CA ALA A 230 18.89 1.00 -2.55
C ALA A 230 19.66 2.26 -2.90
N CYS A 231 20.99 2.13 -2.84
CA CYS A 231 21.93 3.20 -3.10
C CYS A 231 23.03 2.76 -4.05
N VAL A 232 23.64 3.73 -4.71
CA VAL A 232 24.82 3.49 -5.54
C VAL A 232 26.03 3.15 -4.67
N ASN A 233 26.95 2.36 -5.21
CA ASN A 233 28.14 1.96 -4.46
C ASN A 233 29.27 2.98 -4.66
N ILE A 234 29.96 3.33 -3.57
CA ILE A 234 31.16 4.19 -3.58
C ILE A 234 32.34 3.52 -4.30
N LYS A 235 32.41 2.18 -4.27
CA LYS A 235 33.41 1.37 -4.95
C LYS A 235 32.74 0.23 -5.73
N PRO A 236 32.14 0.54 -6.89
CA PRO A 236 31.49 -0.47 -7.71
C PRO A 236 32.52 -1.46 -8.26
N VAL A 237 32.23 -2.77 -8.20
CA VAL A 237 33.08 -3.81 -8.79
C VAL A 237 32.97 -3.81 -10.31
N LEU A 238 31.78 -3.43 -10.81
CA LEU A 238 31.42 -3.29 -12.22
C LEU A 238 30.33 -2.21 -12.38
N PRO A 239 30.13 -1.62 -13.58
CA PRO A 239 29.06 -0.67 -13.82
C PRO A 239 27.68 -1.25 -13.47
N GLY A 240 26.88 -0.52 -12.69
CA GLY A 240 25.61 -1.02 -12.16
C GLY A 240 25.71 -1.86 -10.87
N HIS A 241 26.90 -1.97 -10.26
CA HIS A 241 27.05 -2.54 -8.93
C HIS A 241 26.44 -1.60 -7.86
N ILE A 242 25.22 -1.95 -7.44
CA ILE A 242 24.44 -1.22 -6.42
C ILE A 242 24.33 -2.03 -5.12
N LEU A 243 23.88 -1.37 -4.06
CA LEU A 243 23.58 -2.01 -2.78
C LEU A 243 22.08 -1.89 -2.49
N SER A 244 21.44 -3.01 -2.12
CA SER A 244 20.07 -3.04 -1.60
C SER A 244 20.11 -3.43 -0.12
N LEU A 245 19.49 -2.62 0.72
CA LEU A 245 19.65 -2.63 2.17
C LEU A 245 18.28 -2.62 2.85
N GLY A 246 18.12 -3.40 3.91
CA GLY A 246 16.98 -3.27 4.83
C GLY A 246 17.12 -2.02 5.70
N THR A 247 16.00 -1.40 6.08
CA THR A 247 15.99 -0.20 6.95
C THR A 247 16.12 -0.53 8.44
N CYS A 248 16.11 -1.82 8.80
CA CYS A 248 16.26 -2.26 10.19
C CYS A 248 17.69 -2.06 10.70
N LEU A 249 17.88 -1.03 11.51
CA LEU A 249 19.18 -0.66 12.09
C LEU A 249 19.75 -1.71 13.08
N LEU A 250 18.96 -2.71 13.46
CA LEU A 250 19.32 -3.70 14.48
C LEU A 250 19.76 -5.05 13.90
N ALA A 251 19.43 -5.36 12.64
CA ALA A 251 19.77 -6.63 12.02
C ALA A 251 21.26 -6.65 11.62
N LYS A 252 22.04 -7.54 12.24
CA LYS A 252 23.47 -7.74 11.93
C LYS A 252 23.67 -8.87 10.93
N ARG A 253 22.79 -9.88 10.99
CA ARG A 253 22.82 -11.09 10.19
C ARG A 253 21.57 -11.21 9.33
N PHE A 254 21.66 -11.96 8.24
CA PHE A 254 20.49 -12.28 7.41
C PHE A 254 19.39 -13.00 8.21
N SER A 255 19.77 -13.82 9.20
CA SER A 255 18.84 -14.50 10.12
C SER A 255 18.09 -13.58 11.08
N ASP A 256 18.56 -12.34 11.27
CA ASP A 256 17.93 -11.38 12.17
C ASP A 256 16.74 -10.67 11.50
N LEU A 257 16.61 -10.80 10.18
CA LEU A 257 15.52 -10.21 9.42
C LEU A 257 14.22 -10.99 9.66
N THR A 258 13.15 -10.25 9.89
CA THR A 258 11.79 -10.78 9.93
C THR A 258 11.34 -11.21 8.53
N GLN A 259 10.38 -12.13 8.43
CA GLN A 259 9.79 -12.52 7.14
C GLN A 259 9.36 -11.31 6.28
N PRO A 260 8.77 -10.25 6.86
CA PRO A 260 8.52 -8.99 6.19
C PRO A 260 9.69 -8.34 5.49
N GLU A 261 10.78 -8.21 6.22
CA GLU A 261 11.98 -7.53 5.75
C GLU A 261 12.64 -8.36 4.66
N ILE A 262 12.64 -9.69 4.79
CA ILE A 262 13.12 -10.60 3.74
C ILE A 262 12.26 -10.46 2.47
N ALA A 263 10.94 -10.49 2.59
CA ALA A 263 10.03 -10.39 1.46
C ALA A 263 10.17 -9.04 0.74
N ASP A 264 10.20 -7.93 1.48
CA ASP A 264 10.37 -6.59 0.94
C ASP A 264 11.76 -6.41 0.30
N LEU A 265 12.83 -6.90 0.94
CA LEU A 265 14.20 -6.84 0.42
C LEU A 265 14.32 -7.58 -0.93
N PHE A 266 13.87 -8.83 -1.03
CA PHE A 266 13.98 -9.57 -2.27
C PHE A 266 13.03 -9.09 -3.37
N THR A 267 11.84 -8.60 -3.01
CA THR A 267 10.94 -7.95 -3.96
C THR A 267 11.57 -6.66 -4.52
N SER A 268 12.25 -5.91 -3.65
CA SER A 268 13.03 -4.73 -4.04
C SER A 268 14.19 -5.08 -4.97
N VAL A 269 14.98 -6.10 -4.60
CA VAL A 269 16.10 -6.60 -5.43
C VAL A 269 15.62 -7.04 -6.80
N GLN A 270 14.50 -7.77 -6.91
CA GLN A 270 13.93 -8.17 -8.20
C GLN A 270 13.60 -6.96 -9.07
N ARG A 271 12.95 -5.93 -8.50
CA ARG A 271 12.59 -4.70 -9.22
C ARG A 271 13.81 -3.90 -9.66
N ILE A 272 14.78 -3.74 -8.75
CA ILE A 272 16.01 -3.01 -9.04
C ILE A 272 16.80 -3.73 -10.13
N THR A 273 16.91 -5.04 -10.07
CA THR A 273 17.63 -5.85 -11.06
C THR A 273 17.05 -5.63 -12.47
N ASN A 274 15.73 -5.68 -12.62
CA ASN A 274 15.07 -5.41 -13.90
C ASN A 274 15.38 -4.00 -14.46
N VAL A 275 15.49 -3.00 -13.58
CA VAL A 275 15.83 -1.62 -13.98
C VAL A 275 17.30 -1.50 -14.36
N ILE A 276 18.20 -2.08 -13.56
CA ILE A 276 19.64 -2.04 -13.80
C ILE A 276 19.98 -2.76 -15.11
N GLU A 277 19.40 -3.95 -15.35
CA GLU A 277 19.59 -4.68 -16.61
C GLU A 277 19.14 -3.84 -17.81
N LYS A 278 17.97 -3.19 -17.72
CA LYS A 278 17.46 -2.33 -18.78
C LYS A 278 18.33 -1.09 -19.00
N HIS A 279 18.78 -0.44 -17.94
CA HIS A 279 19.57 0.79 -18.00
C HIS A 279 20.97 0.54 -18.58
N TYR A 280 21.62 -0.54 -18.14
CA TYR A 280 22.96 -0.90 -18.56
C TYR A 280 23.00 -1.84 -19.78
N ASN A 281 21.84 -2.14 -20.39
CA ASN A 281 21.69 -3.05 -21.52
C ASN A 281 22.34 -4.44 -21.27
N ALA A 282 22.12 -4.98 -20.07
CA ALA A 282 22.62 -6.28 -19.65
C ALA A 282 21.52 -7.36 -19.73
N THR A 283 21.92 -8.63 -19.76
CA THR A 283 21.03 -9.80 -19.85
C THR A 283 21.12 -10.71 -18.64
N SER A 284 21.96 -10.37 -17.66
CA SER A 284 22.19 -11.16 -16.47
C SER A 284 22.65 -10.29 -15.31
N ALA A 285 22.29 -10.71 -14.10
CA ALA A 285 22.69 -10.10 -12.86
C ALA A 285 23.07 -11.17 -11.82
N THR A 286 23.97 -10.81 -10.91
CA THR A 286 24.33 -11.65 -9.76
C THR A 286 23.87 -10.94 -8.49
N VAL A 287 23.10 -11.63 -7.66
CA VAL A 287 22.72 -11.17 -6.32
C VAL A 287 23.60 -11.91 -5.31
N ALA A 288 24.36 -11.17 -4.52
CA ALA A 288 25.26 -11.72 -3.51
C ALA A 288 24.99 -11.11 -2.13
N ILE A 289 24.95 -11.95 -1.10
CA ILE A 289 24.81 -11.54 0.30
C ILE A 289 25.99 -12.12 1.08
N GLN A 290 26.79 -11.24 1.69
CA GLN A 290 27.92 -11.60 2.53
C GLN A 290 27.47 -11.53 4.00
N ASP A 291 27.05 -12.66 4.56
CA ASP A 291 26.52 -12.74 5.93
C ASP A 291 27.55 -13.33 6.90
N GLY A 292 28.21 -12.47 7.69
CA GLY A 292 29.24 -12.84 8.64
C GLY A 292 30.68 -12.61 8.13
N ALA A 293 31.64 -12.66 9.07
CA ALA A 293 33.04 -12.34 8.79
C ALA A 293 33.68 -13.30 7.78
N ASP A 294 33.42 -14.60 7.90
CA ASP A 294 33.98 -15.62 7.01
C ASP A 294 33.40 -15.57 5.58
N ALA A 295 32.20 -14.97 5.44
CA ALA A 295 31.60 -14.68 4.13
C ALA A 295 32.15 -13.39 3.49
N GLY A 296 33.06 -12.69 4.17
CA GLY A 296 33.69 -11.46 3.67
C GLY A 296 32.87 -10.19 3.93
N GLN A 297 31.95 -10.18 4.89
CA GLN A 297 31.18 -8.98 5.25
C GLN A 297 32.11 -7.86 5.75
N THR A 298 32.21 -6.77 4.99
CA THR A 298 33.18 -5.69 5.23
C THR A 298 32.66 -4.58 6.14
N VAL A 299 31.36 -4.31 6.10
CA VAL A 299 30.72 -3.27 6.91
C VAL A 299 30.33 -3.83 8.26
N LYS A 300 31.08 -3.46 9.29
CA LYS A 300 30.80 -3.81 10.69
C LYS A 300 29.93 -2.73 11.34
N LEU A 301 28.82 -3.11 11.97
CA LEU A 301 27.92 -2.20 12.71
C LEU A 301 28.53 -1.55 13.98
N GLU A 302 29.85 -1.67 14.22
CA GLU A 302 30.55 -1.07 15.36
C GLU A 302 31.77 -0.25 14.90
N ARG A 303 32.00 0.88 15.58
CA ARG A 303 33.06 1.86 15.32
C ARG A 303 34.44 1.20 15.41
N HIS A 304 35.10 1.03 14.27
CA HIS A 304 36.56 1.05 14.23
C HIS A 304 37.03 1.78 12.97
N ASP A 305 37.72 2.89 13.21
CA ASP A 305 38.46 3.63 12.19
C ASP A 305 39.55 2.74 11.61
N LYS A 306 39.48 2.52 10.30
CA LYS A 306 40.66 2.19 9.50
C LYS A 306 40.74 3.16 8.35
N ASN A 307 41.88 3.84 8.26
CA ASN A 307 42.29 4.66 7.12
C ASN A 307 42.22 3.81 5.85
N LEU A 308 41.26 4.13 4.98
CA LEU A 308 41.13 3.58 3.64
C LEU A 308 41.81 4.52 2.64
N GLU A 309 42.57 3.95 1.71
CA GLU A 309 43.20 4.67 0.59
C GLU A 309 42.14 5.41 -0.24
N GLN A 310 42.14 6.75 -0.17
CA GLN A 310 41.14 7.63 -0.78
C GLN A 310 41.20 7.68 -2.32
N SER A 311 42.23 7.13 -2.96
CA SER A 311 42.52 7.35 -4.39
C SER A 311 41.68 6.54 -5.38
N LEU A 312 40.79 5.66 -4.91
CA LEU A 312 39.94 4.78 -5.75
C LEU A 312 38.44 4.93 -5.44
N LEU A 313 38.06 5.94 -4.66
CA LEU A 313 36.67 6.20 -4.28
C LEU A 313 36.00 7.12 -5.30
N ARG A 314 34.75 6.84 -5.64
CA ARG A 314 33.95 7.76 -6.44
C ARG A 314 33.66 9.04 -5.67
N SER A 315 33.59 10.16 -6.39
CA SER A 315 33.13 11.41 -5.81
C SER A 315 31.64 11.33 -5.47
N GLU A 316 31.20 12.11 -4.48
CA GLU A 316 29.77 12.20 -4.16
C GLU A 316 28.94 12.74 -5.34
N GLU A 317 29.54 13.59 -6.18
CA GLU A 317 28.89 14.15 -7.36
C GLU A 317 28.62 13.06 -8.41
N ASP A 318 29.59 12.18 -8.68
CA ASP A 318 29.44 11.07 -9.63
C ASP A 318 28.46 10.01 -9.13
N MET A 319 28.42 9.78 -7.81
CA MET A 319 27.41 8.92 -7.19
C MET A 319 26.02 9.54 -7.31
N GLY A 320 25.90 10.85 -7.06
CA GLY A 320 24.64 11.58 -7.18
C GLY A 320 24.09 11.57 -8.61
N LYS A 321 24.94 11.72 -9.62
CA LYS A 321 24.54 11.64 -11.04
C LYS A 321 23.95 10.29 -11.40
N GLU A 322 24.63 9.19 -11.06
CA GLU A 322 24.11 7.84 -11.33
C GLU A 322 22.78 7.59 -10.59
N ALA A 323 22.67 7.99 -9.32
CA ALA A 323 21.43 7.84 -8.58
C ALA A 323 20.28 8.66 -9.22
N LEU A 324 20.56 9.88 -9.71
CA LEU A 324 19.60 10.71 -10.44
C LEU A 324 19.19 10.11 -11.78
N GLU A 325 20.07 9.39 -12.48
CA GLU A 325 19.75 8.67 -13.72
C GLU A 325 18.86 7.45 -13.47
N LEU A 326 19.00 6.79 -12.32
CA LEU A 326 18.23 5.59 -11.94
C LEU A 326 16.85 5.93 -11.35
N ARG A 327 16.71 7.03 -10.60
CA ARG A 327 15.45 7.44 -9.94
C ARG A 327 14.22 7.46 -10.86
N PRO A 328 14.28 7.98 -12.10
CA PRO A 328 13.12 8.05 -13.00
C PRO A 328 12.49 6.69 -13.31
N TYR A 329 13.26 5.62 -13.30
CA TYR A 329 12.77 4.26 -13.57
C TYR A 329 11.83 3.74 -12.46
N PHE A 330 11.85 4.36 -11.29
CA PHE A 330 11.04 3.97 -10.14
C PHE A 330 9.88 4.94 -9.86
N LYS A 331 9.71 6.01 -10.65
CA LYS A 331 8.61 6.97 -10.52
C LYS A 331 7.26 6.37 -10.85
#